data_AF-A0A3L7PR97-F1
#
_entry.id   AF-A0A3L7PR97-F1
#
_cell.length_a   1.000
_cell.length_b   1.000
_cell.length_c   1.000
_cell.angle_alpha   90.00
_cell.angle_beta   90.00
_cell.angle_gamma   90.00
#
_symmetry.space_group_name_H-M   'P 1'
#
loop_
_entity.id
_entity.type
_entity.pdbx_description
1 polymer ?
#
loop_
_entity_poly.entity_id
_entity_poly.type
_entity_poly.pdbx_seq_one_letter_code
_entity_poly.pdbx_strand_id
1 'polypeptide(L)'
;MPTPFRTSIPLKTLPLLSLVLFVAIGTLGCGSPERKSLADKLPFLKHQNDSPQEAEFRQKFVAERDPAAFKWLLTHRIHNEMSVAEVASVLGEAGERRFDDREYKTNGGNYHTTDAGYQWGPDRTGHTVVLFFRDGKLIHFDPAEISE
;
A
#
# COMPACT_ATOMS: atom_id res chain seq x y z
N MET A 1 34.56 -31.08 57.53
CA MET A 1 34.54 -30.32 58.80
C MET A 1 35.46 -29.11 58.64
N PRO A 2 35.13 -27.89 59.12
CA PRO A 2 33.84 -27.19 59.23
C PRO A 2 33.80 -25.85 58.42
N THR A 3 32.60 -25.29 58.29
CA THR A 3 32.22 -23.92 57.84
C THR A 3 32.31 -22.91 59.03
N PRO A 4 31.65 -21.73 59.11
CA PRO A 4 31.22 -20.66 58.15
C PRO A 4 31.53 -19.22 58.66
N PHE A 5 31.28 -18.17 57.85
CA PHE A 5 30.72 -16.85 58.23
C PHE A 5 30.29 -16.18 56.91
N ARG A 6 29.02 -15.91 56.55
CA ARG A 6 27.82 -15.33 57.19
C ARG A 6 27.98 -13.89 57.62
N THR A 7 27.58 -12.97 56.74
CA THR A 7 26.94 -11.70 57.13
C THR A 7 25.77 -11.41 56.21
N SER A 8 24.66 -11.06 56.86
CA SER A 8 23.28 -10.98 56.40
C SER A 8 22.79 -9.56 56.60
N ILE A 9 22.13 -8.95 55.61
CA ILE A 9 21.29 -7.74 55.78
C ILE A 9 20.18 -7.78 54.69
N PRO A 10 18.95 -7.23 54.88
CA PRO A 10 17.74 -8.05 54.92
C PRO A 10 16.64 -7.62 53.92
N LEU A 11 15.74 -8.58 53.70
CA LEU A 11 14.28 -8.47 53.66
C LEU A 11 13.66 -7.05 53.58
N LYS A 12 13.11 -6.71 52.41
CA LYS A 12 11.81 -6.03 52.30
C LYS A 12 10.97 -6.70 51.22
N THR A 13 10.33 -7.77 51.64
CA THR A 13 9.06 -8.27 51.09
C THR A 13 7.98 -7.19 51.19
N LEU A 14 7.26 -6.94 50.11
CA LEU A 14 5.94 -6.29 50.06
C LEU A 14 5.26 -6.73 48.73
N PRO A 15 3.94 -6.89 48.69
CA PRO A 15 3.35 -8.22 48.76
C PRO A 15 2.53 -8.60 47.51
N LEU A 16 2.59 -9.89 47.15
CA LEU A 16 1.49 -10.60 46.49
C LEU A 16 0.39 -10.82 47.52
N LEU A 17 -0.82 -10.29 47.28
CA LEU A 17 -2.15 -10.85 47.61
C LEU A 17 -3.20 -9.72 47.70
N SER A 18 -4.17 -9.73 46.79
CA SER A 18 -5.62 -9.82 47.06
C SER A 18 -6.36 -9.45 45.76
N LEU A 19 -6.83 -10.44 45.00
CA LEU A 19 -8.21 -10.94 45.07
C LEU A 19 -9.24 -9.93 44.55
N VAL A 20 -9.54 -10.08 43.25
CA VAL A 20 -10.87 -10.04 42.62
C VAL A 20 -11.93 -9.14 43.24
N LEU A 21 -12.35 -8.11 42.49
CA LEU A 21 -13.75 -7.69 42.48
C LEU A 21 -14.22 -7.53 41.03
N PHE A 22 -15.06 -8.47 40.62
CA PHE A 22 -15.93 -8.38 39.46
C PHE A 22 -16.79 -7.12 39.58
N VAL A 23 -16.71 -6.22 38.61
CA VAL A 23 -17.80 -5.28 38.33
C VAL A 23 -18.25 -5.51 36.91
N ALA A 24 -19.20 -6.43 36.77
CA ALA A 24 -20.09 -6.50 35.63
C ALA A 24 -21.02 -5.28 35.71
N ILE A 25 -20.75 -4.27 34.88
CA ILE A 25 -21.78 -3.30 34.48
C ILE A 25 -21.95 -3.47 32.98
N GLY A 26 -23.02 -4.17 32.63
CA GLY A 26 -23.56 -4.14 31.29
C GLY A 26 -24.02 -2.72 30.99
N THR A 27 -23.40 -2.11 30.00
CA THR A 27 -24.09 -1.16 29.13
C THR A 27 -24.07 -1.78 27.75
N LEU A 28 -25.25 -2.14 27.27
CA LEU A 28 -25.56 -2.27 25.85
C LEU A 28 -25.13 -0.98 25.15
N GLY A 29 -23.91 -0.99 24.64
CA GLY A 29 -23.43 -0.03 23.68
C GLY A 29 -22.86 -0.83 22.53
N CYS A 30 -23.65 -1.01 21.47
CA CYS A 30 -23.10 -1.24 20.14
C CYS A 30 -22.37 0.04 19.72
N GLY A 31 -21.27 0.37 20.41
CA GLY A 31 -20.28 1.28 19.90
C GLY A 31 -19.50 0.48 18.89
N SER A 32 -19.94 0.55 17.62
CA SER A 32 -19.08 0.18 16.49
C SER A 32 -17.70 0.77 16.79
N PRO A 33 -16.62 -0.03 16.84
CA PRO A 33 -15.30 0.56 16.85
C PRO A 33 -15.23 1.38 15.57
N GLU A 34 -15.24 2.71 15.74
CA GLU A 34 -15.07 3.69 14.70
C GLU A 34 -13.72 3.40 14.08
N ARG A 35 -13.72 2.55 13.05
CA ARG A 35 -12.58 2.31 12.19
C ARG A 35 -12.32 3.65 11.53
N LYS A 36 -11.53 4.50 12.17
CA LYS A 36 -10.85 5.62 11.50
C LYS A 36 -10.17 5.00 10.30
N SER A 37 -10.81 5.20 9.16
CA SER A 37 -10.70 4.31 8.03
C SER A 37 -9.29 4.42 7.51
N LEU A 38 -8.62 3.29 7.29
CA LEU A 38 -7.35 3.25 6.57
C LEU A 38 -7.45 3.97 5.21
N ALA A 39 -8.68 4.11 4.68
CA ALA A 39 -9.00 4.94 3.52
C ALA A 39 -8.69 6.44 3.68
N ASP A 40 -8.75 7.01 4.88
CA ASP A 40 -8.40 8.43 5.10
C ASP A 40 -6.88 8.66 5.07
N LYS A 41 -6.08 7.62 5.36
CA LYS A 41 -4.61 7.66 5.30
C LYS A 41 -4.05 7.27 3.93
N LEU A 42 -4.89 6.69 3.07
CA LEU A 42 -4.51 6.18 1.75
C LEU A 42 -5.40 6.87 0.71
N PRO A 43 -5.02 8.05 0.19
CA PRO A 43 -5.88 8.84 -0.70
C PRO A 43 -6.29 8.09 -1.97
N PHE A 44 -5.55 7.06 -2.37
CA PHE A 44 -5.88 6.18 -3.48
C PHE A 44 -7.11 5.28 -3.25
N LEU A 45 -7.51 5.06 -1.99
CA LEU A 45 -8.71 4.29 -1.64
C LEU A 45 -10.01 5.10 -1.77
N LYS A 46 -9.93 6.42 -1.99
CA LYS A 46 -11.09 7.32 -2.01
C LYS A 46 -11.54 7.62 -3.46
N HIS A 47 -11.91 6.60 -4.22
CA HIS A 47 -12.60 6.80 -5.49
C HIS A 47 -14.12 6.64 -5.28
N GLN A 48 -14.87 7.73 -5.42
CA GLN A 48 -16.33 7.74 -5.16
C GLN A 48 -17.17 7.46 -6.41
N ASN A 49 -16.56 7.21 -7.57
CA ASN A 49 -17.27 7.01 -8.86
C ASN A 49 -16.66 5.87 -9.71
N ASP A 50 -16.01 4.89 -9.10
CA ASP A 50 -15.54 3.70 -9.85
C ASP A 50 -16.75 2.99 -10.46
N SER A 51 -16.63 2.57 -11.72
CA SER A 51 -17.62 1.62 -12.24
C SER A 51 -17.47 0.31 -11.46
N PRO A 52 -18.56 -0.45 -11.22
CA PRO A 52 -18.46 -1.75 -10.56
C PRO A 52 -17.42 -2.68 -11.21
N GLN A 53 -17.28 -2.56 -12.53
CA GLN A 53 -16.29 -3.30 -13.32
C GLN A 53 -14.85 -2.89 -12.99
N GLU A 54 -14.56 -1.59 -12.89
CA GLU A 54 -13.23 -1.11 -12.49
C GLU A 54 -12.85 -1.59 -11.09
N ALA A 55 -13.79 -1.50 -10.13
CA ALA A 55 -13.57 -1.96 -8.77
C ALA A 55 -13.26 -3.47 -8.73
N GLU A 56 -13.96 -4.27 -9.53
CA GLU A 56 -13.70 -5.71 -9.67
C GLU A 56 -12.29 -5.99 -10.21
N PHE A 57 -11.89 -5.33 -11.29
CA PHE A 57 -10.55 -5.51 -11.85
C PHE A 57 -9.46 -5.03 -10.90
N ARG A 58 -9.66 -3.89 -10.22
CA ARG A 58 -8.75 -3.41 -9.18
C ARG A 58 -8.59 -4.42 -8.06
N GLN A 59 -9.69 -5.00 -7.58
CA GLN A 59 -9.66 -6.04 -6.56
C GLN A 59 -8.89 -7.28 -7.03
N LYS A 60 -9.16 -7.77 -8.26
CA LYS A 60 -8.45 -8.93 -8.82
C LYS A 60 -6.96 -8.69 -8.96
N PHE A 61 -6.57 -7.50 -9.42
CA PHE A 61 -5.15 -7.15 -9.50
C PHE A 61 -4.51 -7.06 -8.11
N VAL A 62 -5.10 -6.35 -7.15
CA VAL A 62 -4.50 -6.16 -5.82
C VAL A 62 -4.46 -7.47 -5.02
N ALA A 63 -5.54 -8.26 -5.04
CA ALA A 63 -5.67 -9.46 -4.22
C ALA A 63 -5.02 -10.69 -4.85
N GLU A 64 -5.17 -10.88 -6.16
CA GLU A 64 -4.75 -12.09 -6.86
C GLU A 64 -3.56 -11.87 -7.80
N ARG A 65 -3.14 -10.61 -7.96
CA ARG A 65 -2.12 -10.21 -8.94
C ARG A 65 -2.49 -10.69 -10.33
N ASP A 66 -3.78 -10.59 -10.67
CA ASP A 66 -4.30 -11.09 -11.95
C ASP A 66 -3.79 -10.24 -13.13
N PRO A 67 -3.12 -10.86 -14.12
CA PRO A 67 -2.50 -10.14 -15.23
C PRO A 67 -3.53 -9.54 -16.19
N ALA A 68 -4.67 -10.21 -16.39
CA ALA A 68 -5.72 -9.71 -17.26
C ALA A 68 -6.39 -8.47 -16.65
N ALA A 69 -6.58 -8.48 -15.33
CA ALA A 69 -7.04 -7.33 -14.60
C ALA A 69 -6.06 -6.15 -14.65
N PHE A 70 -4.76 -6.42 -14.46
CA PHE A 70 -3.74 -5.38 -14.55
C PHE A 70 -3.71 -4.74 -15.94
N LYS A 71 -3.66 -5.56 -16.98
CA LYS A 71 -3.73 -5.15 -18.39
C LYS A 71 -5.00 -4.36 -18.69
N TRP A 72 -6.16 -4.83 -18.22
CA TRP A 72 -7.43 -4.12 -18.44
C TRP A 72 -7.42 -2.71 -17.83
N LEU A 73 -6.95 -2.56 -16.59
CA LEU A 73 -6.86 -1.26 -15.91
C LEU A 73 -5.93 -0.30 -16.66
N LEU A 74 -4.75 -0.78 -17.07
CA LEU A 74 -3.80 0.00 -17.86
C LEU A 74 -4.41 0.48 -19.18
N THR A 75 -5.08 -0.41 -19.92
CA THR A 75 -5.65 -0.07 -21.24
C THR A 75 -6.87 0.84 -21.16
N HIS A 76 -7.73 0.70 -20.16
CA HIS A 76 -9.04 1.36 -20.15
C HIS A 76 -9.13 2.56 -19.21
N ARG A 77 -8.29 2.62 -18.18
CA ARG A 77 -8.42 3.60 -17.10
C ARG A 77 -7.22 4.52 -16.98
N ILE A 78 -6.04 4.10 -17.41
CA ILE A 78 -4.84 4.95 -17.43
C ILE A 78 -4.76 5.72 -18.74
N HIS A 79 -4.47 7.02 -18.64
CA HIS A 79 -4.25 7.90 -19.80
C HIS A 79 -3.28 9.02 -19.43
N ASN A 80 -2.68 9.65 -20.46
CA ASN A 80 -1.79 10.79 -20.29
C ASN A 80 -2.47 11.91 -19.48
N GLU A 81 -1.66 12.77 -18.85
CA GLU A 81 -2.08 13.84 -17.92
C GLU A 81 -2.60 13.37 -16.54
N MET A 82 -2.65 12.07 -16.28
CA MET A 82 -2.87 11.55 -14.92
C MET A 82 -1.66 11.81 -14.03
N SER A 83 -1.90 12.20 -12.79
CA SER A 83 -0.87 12.25 -11.76
C SER A 83 -0.55 10.87 -11.23
N VAL A 84 0.61 10.73 -10.58
CA VAL A 84 1.02 9.49 -9.90
C VAL A 84 -0.06 9.02 -8.90
N ALA A 85 -0.72 9.96 -8.21
CA ALA A 85 -1.78 9.64 -7.25
C ALA A 85 -3.06 9.14 -7.94
N GLU A 86 -3.42 9.69 -9.10
CA GLU A 86 -4.55 9.23 -9.90
C GLU A 86 -4.30 7.82 -10.44
N VAL A 87 -3.10 7.56 -10.98
CA VAL A 87 -2.68 6.22 -11.42
C VAL A 87 -2.71 5.22 -10.26
N ALA A 88 -2.16 5.61 -9.10
CA ALA A 88 -2.18 4.76 -7.90
C ALA A 88 -3.61 4.45 -7.43
N SER A 89 -4.54 5.40 -7.58
CA SER A 89 -5.95 5.19 -7.26
C SER A 89 -6.60 4.20 -8.21
N VAL A 90 -6.38 4.34 -9.53
CA VAL A 90 -6.90 3.40 -10.53
C VAL A 90 -6.39 1.99 -10.30
N LEU A 91 -5.09 1.83 -10.04
CA LEU A 91 -4.47 0.51 -9.84
C LEU A 91 -4.69 -0.05 -8.43
N GLY A 92 -5.12 0.77 -7.47
CA GLY A 92 -5.36 0.37 -6.09
C GLY A 92 -4.10 0.21 -5.24
N GLU A 93 -2.93 0.58 -5.76
CA GLU A 93 -1.67 0.58 -5.03
C GLU A 93 -0.74 1.71 -5.47
N ALA A 94 0.13 2.14 -4.56
CA ALA A 94 1.14 3.15 -4.86
C ALA A 94 2.24 2.57 -5.76
N GLY A 95 2.70 3.37 -6.73
CA GLY A 95 3.85 3.02 -7.55
C GLY A 95 5.17 3.26 -6.81
N GLU A 96 6.18 2.46 -7.14
CA GLU A 96 7.53 2.61 -6.60
C GLU A 96 8.36 3.54 -7.49
N ARG A 97 9.02 4.55 -6.89
CA ARG A 97 9.89 5.45 -7.65
C ARG A 97 11.13 4.69 -8.15
N ARG A 98 11.35 4.69 -9.47
CA ARG A 98 12.58 4.19 -10.08
C ARG A 98 13.56 5.35 -10.25
N PHE A 99 14.77 5.18 -9.70
CA PHE A 99 15.87 6.15 -9.83
C PHE A 99 16.92 5.70 -10.86
N ASP A 100 17.03 4.40 -11.10
CA ASP A 100 17.85 3.83 -12.16
C ASP A 100 17.02 3.67 -13.44
N ASP A 101 16.53 4.79 -13.97
CA ASP A 101 15.68 4.84 -15.17
C ASP A 101 16.42 5.39 -16.40
N ARG A 102 17.76 5.44 -16.31
CA ARG A 102 18.62 6.04 -17.33
C ARG A 102 18.56 5.31 -18.66
N GLU A 103 18.47 3.98 -18.64
CA GLU A 103 18.41 3.17 -19.86
C GLU A 103 17.14 3.47 -20.67
N TYR A 104 15.99 3.58 -19.98
CA TYR A 104 14.71 3.94 -20.61
C TYR A 104 14.76 5.34 -21.24
N LYS A 105 15.44 6.29 -20.60
CA LYS A 105 15.55 7.68 -21.07
C LYS A 105 16.60 7.90 -22.16
N THR A 106 17.58 7.00 -22.26
CA THR A 106 18.68 7.15 -23.23
C THR A 106 18.38 6.43 -24.54
N ASN A 107 17.64 5.33 -24.49
CA ASN A 107 17.39 4.46 -25.64
C ASN A 107 15.92 4.37 -26.06
N GLY A 108 14.98 4.89 -25.27
CA GLY A 108 13.54 4.84 -25.55
C GLY A 108 12.89 6.21 -25.54
N GLY A 109 12.15 6.54 -26.60
CA GLY A 109 11.15 7.62 -26.62
C GLY A 109 11.61 9.04 -26.28
N ASN A 110 10.67 9.99 -26.36
CA ASN A 110 10.88 11.43 -26.08
C ASN A 110 10.95 11.73 -24.56
N TYR A 111 11.62 10.89 -23.77
CA TYR A 111 11.75 11.08 -22.33
C TYR A 111 12.96 11.97 -22.00
N HIS A 112 12.74 12.92 -21.10
CA HIS A 112 13.79 13.80 -20.60
C HIS A 112 14.47 13.17 -19.38
N THR A 113 15.73 13.54 -19.13
CA THR A 113 16.47 13.09 -17.94
C THR A 113 15.77 13.44 -16.63
N THR A 114 15.01 14.53 -16.63
CA THR A 114 14.22 15.04 -15.49
C THR A 114 12.89 14.34 -15.28
N ASP A 115 12.41 13.57 -16.25
CA ASP A 115 11.14 12.86 -16.12
C ASP A 115 11.24 11.79 -15.02
N ALA A 116 10.15 11.51 -14.33
CA ALA A 116 10.12 10.62 -13.19
C ALA A 116 9.51 9.27 -13.57
N GLY A 117 10.30 8.18 -13.52
CA GLY A 117 9.78 6.83 -13.70
C GLY A 117 9.18 6.26 -12.41
N TYR A 118 7.96 5.74 -12.47
CA TYR A 118 7.33 4.97 -11.38
C TYR A 118 6.91 3.60 -11.89
N GLN A 119 7.12 2.58 -11.06
CA GLN A 119 6.81 1.19 -11.39
C GLN A 119 5.56 0.71 -10.64
N TRP A 120 4.72 -0.05 -11.34
CA TRP A 120 3.61 -0.83 -10.77
C TRP A 120 3.73 -2.31 -11.10
N GLY A 121 3.09 -3.15 -10.28
CA GLY A 121 3.25 -4.59 -10.30
C GLY A 121 4.38 -5.07 -9.36
N PRO A 122 4.87 -6.31 -9.51
CA PRO A 122 4.53 -7.25 -10.58
C PRO A 122 3.13 -7.83 -10.44
N ASP A 123 2.55 -8.27 -11.57
CA ASP A 123 1.47 -9.25 -11.53
C ASP A 123 2.01 -10.66 -11.20
N ARG A 124 1.13 -11.67 -11.09
CA ARG A 124 1.54 -13.04 -10.74
C ARG A 124 2.44 -13.72 -11.78
N THR A 125 2.55 -13.15 -12.98
CA THR A 125 3.42 -13.63 -14.06
C THR A 125 4.79 -12.94 -14.03
N GLY A 126 4.98 -11.96 -13.13
CA GLY A 126 6.21 -11.19 -13.01
C GLY A 126 6.23 -9.92 -13.86
N HIS A 127 5.15 -9.61 -14.58
CA HIS A 127 5.11 -8.44 -15.46
C HIS A 127 4.93 -7.15 -14.65
N THR A 128 5.76 -6.16 -14.93
CA THR A 128 5.77 -4.83 -14.31
C THR A 128 5.71 -3.76 -15.39
N VAL A 129 5.06 -2.65 -15.10
CA VAL A 129 5.03 -1.49 -16.00
C VAL A 129 5.71 -0.31 -15.33
N VAL A 130 6.56 0.38 -16.09
CA VAL A 130 7.17 1.65 -15.69
C VAL A 130 6.50 2.76 -16.49
N LEU A 131 5.90 3.72 -15.78
CA LEU A 131 5.27 4.90 -16.37
C LEU A 131 6.10 6.14 -16.06
N PHE A 132 6.22 7.04 -17.02
CA PHE A 132 7.02 8.26 -16.91
C PHE A 132 6.15 9.50 -16.73
N PHE A 133 6.58 10.38 -15.84
CA PHE A 133 5.85 11.59 -15.48
C PHE A 133 6.72 12.83 -15.69
N ARG A 134 6.16 13.86 -16.33
CA ARG A 134 6.77 15.19 -16.47
C ARG A 134 5.90 16.19 -15.73
N ASP A 135 6.50 17.02 -14.89
CA ASP A 135 5.79 17.99 -14.07
C ASP A 135 4.62 17.37 -13.25
N GLY A 136 4.82 16.10 -12.84
CA GLY A 136 3.84 15.34 -12.07
C GLY A 136 2.70 14.72 -12.89
N LYS A 137 2.79 14.73 -14.23
CA LYS A 137 1.76 14.28 -15.17
C LYS A 137 2.27 13.16 -16.07
N LEU A 138 1.46 12.13 -16.27
CA LEU A 138 1.80 10.97 -17.10
C LEU A 138 1.97 11.42 -18.55
N ILE A 139 3.08 11.02 -19.16
CA ILE A 139 3.42 11.37 -20.54
C ILE A 139 3.74 10.13 -21.36
N HIS A 140 3.49 10.22 -22.67
CA HIS A 140 3.85 9.21 -23.67
C HIS A 140 3.37 7.78 -23.35
N PHE A 141 2.30 7.64 -22.57
CA PHE A 141 1.64 6.35 -22.38
C PHE A 141 0.72 6.05 -23.57
N ASP A 142 0.96 4.89 -24.21
CA ASP A 142 0.08 4.35 -25.25
C ASP A 142 -0.54 3.02 -24.77
N PRO A 143 -1.86 2.96 -24.53
CA PRO A 143 -2.52 1.73 -24.10
C PRO A 143 -2.50 0.62 -25.15
N ALA A 144 -2.24 0.93 -26.43
CA ALA A 144 -2.13 -0.07 -27.50
C ALA A 144 -0.88 -0.95 -27.33
N GLU A 145 0.23 -0.39 -26.83
CA GLU A 145 1.47 -1.13 -26.55
C GLU A 145 1.28 -2.18 -25.44
N ILE A 146 0.30 -1.98 -24.56
CA ILE A 146 -0.06 -2.92 -23.49
C ILE A 146 -0.91 -4.07 -24.03
N SER A 147 -1.56 -3.88 -25.18
CA SER A 147 -2.54 -4.83 -25.75
C SER A 147 -1.92 -6.00 -26.53
N GLU A 148 -0.66 -5.88 -26.92
CA GLU A 148 0.16 -6.96 -27.51
C GLU A 148 0.54 -8.04 -26.46
#